data_AF-A0A6S7K3I8-F1
#
_entry.id   AF-A0A6S7K3I8-F1
#
_cell.length_a   1.000
_cell.length_b   1.000
_cell.length_c   1.000
_cell.angle_alpha   90.00
_cell.angle_beta   90.00
_cell.angle_gamma   90.00
#
_symmetry.space_group_name_H-M   'P 1'
#
loop_
_entity.id
_entity.type
_entity.pdbx_description
1 polymer ?
#
loop_
_entity_poly.entity_id
_entity_poly.type
_entity_poly.pdbx_seq_one_letter_code
_entity_poly.pdbx_strand_id
1 'polypeptide(L)'
;MCMKPEEIRDPTRNILSKEDPAVAPKSDVAIFYQHKMYTFFNPQSSLYMKLVTSCPPPSSCGTGAPGWLSGDHPKLEDGMLRKKVCIHYNGDCCYKALYVSVINCPGMFVYALENSAFDFPTRYCFEDDKNYEAFAPFRSVPLLFGAVSGSNTALVNHVVAKDHGIEDTSQCLIVCMMNKCRSFNFDKLEKICEVNNVTRDEYPRDLSAKPGFQYYHPMKQPIVVNKDHN
;
A
#
# COMPACT_ATOMS: atom_id res chain seq x y z
N MET A 1 9.45 6.78 -1.02
CA MET A 1 8.94 6.33 -2.33
C MET A 1 8.48 4.89 -2.15
N CYS A 2 7.27 4.53 -2.57
CA CYS A 2 6.66 3.20 -2.37
C CYS A 2 7.33 2.07 -3.19
N MET A 3 8.64 2.16 -3.43
CA MET A 3 9.34 1.24 -4.32
C MET A 3 9.65 -0.09 -3.61
N LYS A 4 9.06 -1.16 -4.16
CA LYS A 4 9.40 -2.58 -3.99
C LYS A 4 9.84 -2.98 -2.56
N PRO A 5 8.93 -2.92 -1.57
CA PRO A 5 9.21 -3.49 -0.26
C PRO A 5 9.38 -5.01 -0.35
N GLU A 6 10.13 -5.58 0.59
CA GLU A 6 10.21 -7.02 0.79
C GLU A 6 8.88 -7.52 1.37
N GLU A 7 8.25 -8.49 0.72
CA GLU A 7 6.96 -9.02 1.15
C GLU A 7 7.13 -10.22 2.08
N ILE A 8 6.61 -10.10 3.29
CA ILE A 8 6.58 -11.18 4.27
C ILE A 8 5.21 -11.89 4.20
N ARG A 9 5.24 -13.18 3.87
CA ARG A 9 4.06 -14.04 3.69
C ARG A 9 3.85 -15.02 4.85
N ASP A 10 3.80 -14.49 6.08
CA ASP A 10 3.54 -15.32 7.27
C ASP A 10 2.13 -15.04 7.83
N PRO A 11 1.12 -15.91 7.58
CA PRO A 11 -0.24 -15.70 8.05
C PRO A 11 -0.36 -15.75 9.58
N THR A 12 0.61 -16.36 10.28
CA THR A 12 0.60 -16.43 11.75
C THR A 12 0.84 -15.08 12.42
N ARG A 13 1.20 -14.04 11.64
CA ARG A 13 1.29 -12.65 12.09
C ARG A 13 -0.06 -11.96 12.24
N ASN A 14 -1.16 -12.59 11.80
CA ASN A 14 -2.50 -12.04 11.95
C ASN A 14 -2.99 -12.18 13.41
N ILE A 15 -3.71 -11.17 13.93
CA ILE A 15 -4.22 -11.07 15.31
C ILE A 15 -5.09 -12.26 15.72
N LEU A 16 -5.77 -12.88 14.76
CA LEU A 16 -6.60 -14.07 14.96
C LEU A 16 -5.77 -15.33 15.18
N SER A 17 -4.49 -15.33 14.80
CA SER A 17 -3.58 -16.45 15.06
C SER A 17 -3.19 -16.47 16.52
N LYS A 18 -3.32 -17.64 17.15
CA LYS A 18 -2.90 -17.86 18.53
C LYS A 18 -1.52 -18.51 18.60
N GLU A 19 -0.82 -18.22 19.68
CA GLU A 19 0.37 -18.96 20.09
C GLU A 19 0.01 -20.43 20.30
N ASP A 20 0.85 -21.32 19.77
CA ASP A 20 0.72 -22.76 19.97
C ASP A 20 1.53 -23.16 21.21
N PRO A 21 0.89 -23.65 22.29
CA PRO A 21 1.60 -24.05 23.52
C PRO A 21 2.63 -25.17 23.32
N ALA A 22 2.52 -25.94 22.22
CA ALA A 22 3.44 -27.02 21.91
C ALA A 22 4.71 -26.54 21.18
N VAL A 23 4.76 -25.27 20.74
CA VAL A 23 5.85 -24.71 19.95
C VAL A 23 6.44 -23.50 20.65
N ALA A 24 7.74 -23.26 20.46
CA ALA A 24 8.37 -22.05 20.98
C ALA A 24 7.66 -20.79 20.44
N PRO A 25 7.42 -19.77 21.28
CA PRO A 25 6.74 -18.55 20.85
C PRO A 25 7.54 -17.85 19.75
N LYS A 26 6.85 -17.36 18.71
CA LYS A 26 7.52 -16.66 17.60
C LYS A 26 8.03 -15.30 18.06
N SER A 27 9.15 -14.85 17.48
CA SER A 27 9.82 -13.60 17.86
C SER A 27 10.53 -12.92 16.68
N ASP A 28 10.64 -11.60 16.74
CA ASP A 28 11.23 -10.71 15.72
C ASP A 28 12.63 -10.18 16.12
N VAL A 29 13.49 -11.03 16.68
CA VAL A 29 14.81 -10.63 17.27
C VAL A 29 15.92 -10.42 16.22
N ALA A 30 15.79 -10.94 15.00
CA ALA A 30 16.82 -10.80 13.96
C ALA A 30 16.27 -10.97 12.54
N ILE A 31 15.03 -10.52 12.30
CA ILE A 31 14.33 -10.73 11.02
C ILE A 31 14.45 -9.50 10.11
N PHE A 32 14.63 -8.32 10.68
CA PHE A 32 14.59 -7.06 9.94
C PHE A 32 16.00 -6.51 9.74
N TYR A 33 16.33 -6.20 8.49
CA TYR A 33 17.63 -5.62 8.14
C TYR A 33 17.52 -4.10 8.09
N GLN A 34 18.58 -3.43 8.53
CA GLN A 34 18.65 -1.98 8.49
C GLN A 34 18.43 -1.47 7.05
N HIS A 35 17.68 -0.37 6.91
CA HIS A 35 17.32 0.26 5.63
C HIS A 35 16.43 -0.56 4.68
N LYS A 36 16.00 -1.77 5.07
CA LYS A 36 14.97 -2.51 4.31
C LYS A 36 13.57 -2.05 4.70
N MET A 37 12.69 -2.08 3.70
CA MET A 37 11.27 -1.80 3.85
C MET A 37 10.48 -3.08 3.62
N TYR A 38 9.43 -3.28 4.40
CA TYR A 38 8.64 -4.51 4.43
C TYR A 38 7.15 -4.23 4.25
N THR A 39 6.48 -5.13 3.55
CA THR A 39 5.02 -5.23 3.50
C THR A 39 4.61 -6.64 3.92
N PHE A 40 3.36 -6.81 4.35
CA PHE A 40 2.87 -8.06 4.93
C PHE A 40 1.65 -8.53 4.15
N PHE A 41 1.72 -9.74 3.61
CA PHE A 41 0.63 -10.33 2.83
C PHE A 41 0.13 -11.60 3.52
N ASN A 42 -1.18 -11.70 3.70
CA ASN A 42 -1.82 -12.88 4.25
C ASN A 42 -2.26 -13.82 3.12
N PRO A 43 -1.57 -14.95 2.88
CA PRO A 43 -1.95 -15.89 1.82
C PRO A 43 -3.29 -16.60 2.09
N GLN A 44 -3.78 -16.63 3.34
CA GLN A 44 -5.03 -17.31 3.67
C GLN A 44 -6.26 -16.48 3.28
N SER A 45 -6.22 -15.17 3.51
CA SER A 45 -7.30 -14.25 3.13
C SER A 45 -7.04 -13.53 1.79
N SER A 46 -5.84 -13.66 1.22
CA SER A 46 -5.40 -12.94 0.02
C SER A 46 -5.47 -11.41 0.18
N LEU A 47 -5.19 -10.91 1.38
CA LEU A 47 -5.19 -9.49 1.71
C LEU A 47 -3.81 -9.04 2.22
N TYR A 48 -3.46 -7.78 1.95
CA TYR A 48 -2.36 -7.15 2.68
C TYR A 48 -2.79 -6.92 4.14
N MET A 49 -1.81 -6.96 5.02
CA MET A 49 -2.00 -6.75 6.45
C MET A 49 -1.40 -5.42 6.89
N LYS A 50 -1.96 -4.84 7.94
CA LYS A 50 -1.46 -3.66 8.62
C LYS A 50 -1.24 -3.95 10.11
N LEU A 51 -0.36 -3.20 10.78
CA LEU A 51 -0.20 -3.36 12.23
C LEU A 51 -1.55 -3.13 12.91
N VAL A 52 -1.87 -3.87 13.95
CA VAL A 52 -3.08 -3.55 14.73
C VAL A 52 -2.89 -2.21 15.45
N THR A 53 -3.95 -1.41 15.52
CA THR A 53 -3.93 -0.07 16.17
C THR A 53 -4.49 -0.07 17.59
N SER A 54 -5.01 -1.22 18.03
CA SER A 54 -5.49 -1.47 19.38
C SER A 54 -4.66 -2.55 20.04
N CYS A 55 -4.51 -2.46 21.36
CA CYS A 55 -3.81 -3.46 22.16
C CYS A 55 -4.37 -4.87 21.92
N PRO A 56 -3.59 -5.78 21.30
CA PRO A 56 -4.03 -7.14 21.02
C PRO A 56 -4.04 -7.96 22.32
N PRO A 57 -4.93 -8.96 22.46
CA PRO A 57 -4.87 -9.87 23.61
C PRO A 57 -3.51 -10.59 23.69
N PRO A 58 -3.09 -11.06 24.89
CA PRO A 58 -1.92 -11.91 25.02
C PRO A 58 -2.02 -13.15 24.13
N SER A 59 -0.87 -13.70 23.72
CA SER A 59 -0.78 -14.90 22.88
C SER A 59 -1.43 -14.76 21.49
N SER A 60 -1.67 -13.54 21.00
CA SER A 60 -2.05 -13.28 19.61
C SER A 60 -0.80 -13.15 18.71
N CYS A 61 -0.99 -13.32 17.39
CA CYS A 61 0.08 -13.22 16.39
C CYS A 61 1.21 -14.26 16.58
N GLY A 62 0.90 -15.38 17.23
CA GLY A 62 1.83 -16.48 17.47
C GLY A 62 2.92 -16.16 18.49
N THR A 63 2.73 -15.15 19.34
CA THR A 63 3.72 -14.72 20.34
C THR A 63 3.05 -14.36 21.67
N GLY A 64 3.77 -14.52 22.77
CA GLY A 64 3.30 -14.10 24.10
C GLY A 64 3.30 -12.58 24.28
N ALA A 65 4.14 -11.85 23.54
CA ALA A 65 4.28 -10.39 23.63
C ALA A 65 4.00 -9.68 22.29
N PRO A 66 2.74 -9.52 21.89
CA PRO A 66 2.38 -8.90 20.62
C PRO A 66 2.62 -7.39 20.62
N GLY A 67 3.25 -6.90 19.55
CA GLY A 67 3.50 -5.49 19.28
C GLY A 67 2.44 -4.85 18.39
N TRP A 68 1.99 -3.64 18.73
CA TRP A 68 0.91 -2.92 18.05
C TRP A 68 1.23 -1.44 17.86
N LEU A 69 0.67 -0.83 16.82
CA LEU A 69 0.89 0.57 16.48
C LEU A 69 0.10 1.48 17.43
N SER A 70 0.80 2.33 18.18
CA SER A 70 0.17 3.29 19.07
C SER A 70 -0.36 4.49 18.28
N GLY A 71 -1.64 4.44 17.93
CA GLY A 71 -2.37 5.47 17.17
C GLY A 71 -2.58 5.09 15.71
N ASP A 72 -3.06 6.06 14.93
CA ASP A 72 -3.46 5.80 13.55
C ASP A 72 -2.26 5.62 12.60
N HIS A 73 -2.50 4.84 11.55
CA HIS A 73 -1.59 4.78 10.41
C HIS A 73 -1.54 6.12 9.66
N PRO A 74 -0.45 6.43 8.94
CA PRO A 74 -0.38 7.60 8.07
C PRO A 74 -1.47 7.57 6.99
N LYS A 75 -1.89 8.73 6.52
CA LYS A 75 -2.63 8.90 5.27
C LYS A 75 -1.66 8.87 4.08
N LEU A 76 -2.22 8.80 2.88
CA LEU A 76 -1.43 8.76 1.64
C LEU A 76 -0.59 10.04 1.48
N GLU A 77 -1.14 11.19 1.87
CA GLU A 77 -0.50 12.51 1.80
C GLU A 77 0.56 12.77 2.87
N ASP A 78 0.56 12.01 3.96
CA ASP A 78 1.47 12.22 5.09
C ASP A 78 2.92 11.78 4.79
N GLY A 79 3.09 10.93 3.77
CA GLY A 79 4.37 10.34 3.45
C GLY A 79 4.86 9.37 4.54
N MET A 80 6.18 9.34 4.76
CA MET A 80 6.80 8.44 5.73
C MET A 80 6.84 9.09 7.11
N LEU A 81 6.18 8.46 8.08
CA LEU A 81 6.13 8.93 9.47
C LEU A 81 6.79 7.93 10.42
N ARG A 82 7.48 8.45 11.43
CA ARG A 82 7.96 7.66 12.56
C ARG A 82 6.83 7.48 13.57
N LYS A 83 6.45 6.24 13.86
CA LYS A 83 5.35 5.88 14.76
C LYS A 83 5.83 4.97 15.89
N LYS A 84 5.19 5.10 17.04
CA LYS A 84 5.47 4.27 18.22
C LYS A 84 4.76 2.93 18.08
N VAL A 85 5.47 1.84 18.33
CA VAL A 85 4.90 0.51 18.53
C VAL A 85 5.01 0.16 20.00
N CYS A 86 3.89 -0.18 20.62
CA CYS A 86 3.80 -0.67 21.99
C CYS A 86 3.83 -2.20 21.99
N ILE A 87 4.48 -2.80 22.98
CA ILE A 87 4.53 -4.25 23.19
C ILE A 87 3.66 -4.59 24.39
N HIS A 88 2.62 -5.40 24.18
CA HIS A 88 1.79 -5.89 25.26
C HIS A 88 2.50 -7.06 25.95
N TYR A 89 2.82 -6.90 27.23
CA TYR A 89 3.40 -7.96 28.03
C TYR A 89 3.01 -7.83 29.50
N ASN A 90 2.88 -8.95 30.21
CA ASN A 90 2.58 -9.00 31.65
C ASN A 90 1.36 -8.17 32.09
N GLY A 91 0.31 -8.12 31.25
CA GLY A 91 -0.92 -7.37 31.51
C GLY A 91 -0.83 -5.86 31.26
N ASP A 92 0.34 -5.34 30.90
CA ASP A 92 0.52 -3.95 30.47
C ASP A 92 0.52 -3.88 28.94
N CYS A 93 -0.48 -3.19 28.38
CA CYS A 93 -0.64 -2.98 26.94
C CYS A 93 0.53 -2.23 26.29
N CYS A 94 1.39 -1.53 27.04
CA CYS A 94 2.58 -0.87 26.50
C CYS A 94 3.78 -1.03 27.44
N TYR A 95 4.03 -2.25 27.92
CA TYR A 95 5.14 -2.59 28.81
C TYR A 95 6.51 -2.13 28.27
N LYS A 96 6.72 -2.31 26.97
CA LYS A 96 7.86 -1.76 26.21
C LYS A 96 7.36 -1.05 24.98
N ALA A 97 8.22 -0.21 24.41
CA ALA A 97 7.95 0.42 23.14
C ALA A 97 9.22 0.58 22.31
N LEU A 98 9.02 0.65 21.00
CA LEU A 98 10.02 1.01 20.02
C LEU A 98 9.39 1.93 18.98
N TYR A 99 10.19 2.44 18.04
CA TYR A 99 9.69 3.28 16.97
C TYR A 99 10.02 2.66 15.62
N VAL A 100 9.04 2.68 14.72
CA VAL A 100 9.18 2.20 13.33
C VAL A 100 8.87 3.36 12.39
N SER A 101 9.34 3.29 11.15
CA SER A 101 8.86 4.19 10.11
C SER A 101 7.79 3.49 9.29
N VAL A 102 6.68 4.17 9.02
CA VAL A 102 5.58 3.65 8.21
C VAL A 102 5.18 4.68 7.16
N ILE A 103 4.89 4.21 5.96
CA ILE A 103 4.31 4.99 4.87
C ILE A 103 3.07 4.27 4.36
N ASN A 104 2.03 5.04 4.07
CA ASN A 104 0.84 4.54 3.41
C ASN A 104 1.07 4.56 1.90
N CYS A 105 1.04 3.40 1.25
CA CYS A 105 1.18 3.25 -0.18
C CYS A 105 -0.13 2.74 -0.78
N PRO A 106 -0.42 3.01 -2.06
CA PRO A 106 -1.62 2.47 -2.70
C PRO A 106 -1.68 0.94 -2.56
N GLY A 107 -2.67 0.44 -1.84
CA GLY A 107 -2.93 -0.99 -1.62
C GLY A 107 -2.29 -1.61 -0.38
N MET A 108 -1.33 -0.94 0.28
CA MET A 108 -0.59 -1.54 1.39
C MET A 108 0.14 -0.51 2.26
N PHE A 109 0.39 -0.87 3.52
CA PHE A 109 1.34 -0.15 4.36
C PHE A 109 2.74 -0.75 4.23
N VAL A 110 3.73 0.13 4.19
CA VAL A 110 5.14 -0.24 4.10
C VAL A 110 5.88 0.24 5.33
N TYR A 111 6.68 -0.64 5.93
CA TYR A 111 7.32 -0.43 7.22
C TYR A 111 8.84 -0.57 7.13
N ALA A 112 9.58 0.36 7.73
CA ALA A 112 10.94 0.12 8.17
C ALA A 112 10.89 -0.26 9.65
N LEU A 113 11.07 -1.55 9.93
CA LEU A 113 10.91 -2.15 11.25
C LEU A 113 12.25 -2.27 11.97
N GLU A 114 12.20 -2.17 13.29
CA GLU A 114 13.35 -2.45 14.16
C GLU A 114 13.30 -3.91 14.64
N ASN A 115 14.46 -4.53 14.84
CA ASN A 115 14.51 -5.82 15.52
C ASN A 115 14.11 -5.63 16.98
N SER A 116 13.13 -6.41 17.42
CA SER A 116 12.61 -6.33 18.78
C SER A 116 13.45 -7.20 19.71
N ALA A 117 14.72 -6.79 19.92
CA ALA A 117 15.70 -7.49 20.73
C ALA A 117 15.46 -7.29 22.24
N PHE A 118 14.30 -7.73 22.72
CA PHE A 118 13.98 -7.81 24.15
C PHE A 118 14.36 -9.18 24.72
N ASP A 119 14.33 -9.31 26.04
CA ASP A 119 14.65 -10.51 26.81
C ASP A 119 13.51 -11.56 26.83
N PHE A 120 12.44 -11.31 26.06
CA PHE A 120 11.28 -12.19 25.89
C PHE A 120 10.84 -12.24 24.42
N PRO A 121 10.16 -13.31 23.97
CA PRO A 121 9.71 -13.41 22.59
C PRO A 121 8.62 -12.37 22.30
N THR A 122 8.87 -11.55 21.27
CA THR A 122 8.03 -10.41 20.90
C THR A 122 7.89 -10.36 19.39
N ARG A 123 6.72 -9.98 18.91
CA ARG A 123 6.43 -9.99 17.48
C ARG A 123 5.47 -8.88 17.10
N TYR A 124 5.73 -8.23 15.97
CA TYR A 124 4.77 -7.31 15.38
C TYR A 124 3.49 -8.05 15.00
N CYS A 125 2.37 -7.51 15.46
CA CYS A 125 1.04 -8.10 15.33
C CYS A 125 0.23 -7.32 14.30
N PHE A 126 -0.36 -8.04 13.35
CA PHE A 126 -1.03 -7.46 12.20
C PHE A 126 -2.49 -7.92 12.12
N GLU A 127 -3.29 -7.22 11.32
CA GLU A 127 -4.63 -7.63 10.92
C GLU A 127 -4.79 -7.45 9.41
N ASP A 128 -5.72 -8.19 8.83
CA ASP A 128 -6.07 -8.03 7.43
C ASP A 128 -6.61 -6.63 7.19
N ASP A 129 -5.99 -5.89 6.26
CA ASP A 129 -6.43 -4.55 5.93
C ASP A 129 -7.62 -4.60 4.99
N LYS A 130 -8.82 -4.65 5.58
CA LYS A 130 -10.09 -4.61 4.84
C LYS A 130 -10.41 -3.24 4.26
N ASN A 131 -9.69 -2.19 4.66
CA ASN A 131 -9.87 -0.85 4.09
C ASN A 131 -9.20 -0.77 2.72
N TYR A 132 -8.15 -1.56 2.52
CA TYR A 132 -7.79 -2.04 1.20
C TYR A 132 -8.68 -3.23 0.88
N GLU A 133 -9.97 -2.97 0.61
CA GLU A 133 -10.59 -3.74 -0.46
C GLU A 133 -9.58 -3.67 -1.59
N ALA A 134 -9.12 -4.83 -2.03
CA ALA A 134 -8.00 -4.95 -2.92
C ALA A 134 -8.16 -3.96 -4.10
N PHE A 135 -7.16 -3.90 -4.95
CA PHE A 135 -7.53 -3.96 -6.36
C PHE A 135 -8.49 -5.17 -6.55
N ALA A 136 -9.78 -5.05 -6.23
CA ALA A 136 -10.85 -5.74 -6.88
C ALA A 136 -10.81 -5.10 -8.26
N PRO A 137 -10.19 -5.72 -9.27
CA PRO A 137 -10.19 -5.18 -10.61
C PRO A 137 -11.61 -5.24 -11.20
N PHE A 138 -12.63 -5.62 -10.40
CA PHE A 138 -13.95 -6.02 -10.86
C PHE A 138 -15.15 -5.65 -9.98
N ARG A 139 -15.04 -4.90 -8.86
CA ARG A 139 -16.28 -4.55 -8.11
C ARG A 139 -16.55 -3.09 -7.80
N SER A 140 -15.59 -2.21 -7.54
CA SER A 140 -15.86 -0.77 -7.49
C SER A 140 -14.59 0.07 -7.59
N VAL A 141 -13.69 -0.20 -8.55
CA VAL A 141 -12.78 0.88 -8.97
C VAL A 141 -13.72 1.93 -9.57
N PRO A 142 -13.79 3.19 -9.06
CA PRO A 142 -14.23 4.23 -9.95
C PRO A 142 -13.27 4.13 -11.12
N LEU A 143 -13.78 3.76 -12.28
CA LEU A 143 -13.24 4.00 -13.60
C LEU A 143 -12.50 5.35 -13.58
N LEU A 144 -11.27 5.40 -13.07
CA LEU A 144 -10.60 6.67 -12.74
C LEU A 144 -9.89 7.14 -13.98
N PHE A 145 -9.37 6.21 -14.78
CA PHE A 145 -8.78 6.48 -16.08
C PHE A 145 -9.27 5.47 -17.12
N GLY A 146 -9.75 5.98 -18.23
CA GLY A 146 -10.20 5.20 -19.37
C GLY A 146 -9.20 5.35 -20.51
N ALA A 147 -8.84 4.22 -21.12
CA ALA A 147 -8.20 4.25 -22.41
C ALA A 147 -9.08 5.04 -23.38
N VAL A 148 -8.51 6.08 -23.99
CA VAL A 148 -9.17 6.77 -25.09
C VAL A 148 -9.13 5.87 -26.32
N SER A 149 -10.20 5.85 -27.11
CA SER A 149 -10.28 5.12 -28.37
C SER A 149 -9.15 5.58 -29.32
N GLY A 150 -8.24 4.67 -29.64
CA GLY A 150 -7.07 4.91 -30.49
C GLY A 150 -5.76 4.46 -29.83
N SER A 151 -5.27 3.27 -30.21
CA SER A 151 -3.87 2.90 -29.93
C SER A 151 -2.92 3.79 -30.71
N ASN A 152 -1.67 3.92 -30.27
CA ASN A 152 -0.62 4.78 -30.84
C ASN A 152 -0.88 6.27 -30.64
N THR A 153 -1.41 6.66 -29.49
CA THR A 153 -1.57 8.07 -29.12
C THR A 153 -1.03 8.34 -27.73
N ALA A 154 -0.48 9.54 -27.55
CA ALA A 154 0.03 10.03 -26.28
C ALA A 154 -0.21 11.53 -26.19
N LEU A 155 -0.43 12.02 -24.97
CA LEU A 155 -0.35 13.44 -24.69
C LEU A 155 1.12 13.83 -24.63
N VAL A 156 1.55 14.75 -25.50
CA VAL A 156 2.95 15.20 -25.59
C VAL A 156 3.11 16.58 -24.93
N ASN A 157 4.36 17.01 -24.70
CA ASN A 157 4.72 18.29 -24.06
C ASN A 157 4.33 18.47 -22.58
N HIS A 158 3.57 17.52 -22.01
CA HIS A 158 3.02 17.60 -20.64
C HIS A 158 3.53 16.51 -19.69
N VAL A 159 4.49 15.70 -20.13
CA VAL A 159 5.07 14.60 -19.34
C VAL A 159 5.93 15.17 -18.21
N VAL A 160 5.58 14.83 -16.96
CA VAL A 160 6.30 15.29 -15.76
C VAL A 160 7.17 14.20 -15.11
N ALA A 161 6.87 12.94 -15.35
CA ALA A 161 7.75 11.83 -14.99
C ALA A 161 7.62 10.67 -15.99
N LYS A 162 8.70 9.90 -16.10
CA LYS A 162 8.82 8.74 -16.98
C LYS A 162 9.47 7.59 -16.22
N ASP A 163 8.78 6.47 -16.17
CA ASP A 163 9.20 5.28 -15.44
C ASP A 163 9.26 4.07 -16.40
N HIS A 164 10.28 3.23 -16.21
CA HIS A 164 10.54 2.04 -17.01
C HIS A 164 10.27 0.76 -16.22
N GLY A 165 10.03 -0.35 -16.92
CA GLY A 165 9.78 -1.66 -16.29
C GLY A 165 8.40 -1.76 -15.64
N ILE A 166 7.44 -0.96 -16.13
CA ILE A 166 6.06 -0.94 -15.68
C ILE A 166 5.28 -2.02 -16.44
N GLU A 167 4.85 -3.07 -15.74
CA GLU A 167 4.29 -4.29 -16.38
C GLU A 167 2.88 -4.09 -16.92
N ASP A 168 2.10 -3.22 -16.29
CA ASP A 168 0.72 -2.98 -16.68
C ASP A 168 0.24 -1.57 -16.27
N THR A 169 -0.96 -1.24 -16.73
CA THR A 169 -1.61 0.06 -16.50
C THR A 169 -1.86 0.36 -15.03
N SER A 170 -2.01 -0.66 -14.18
CA SER A 170 -2.25 -0.49 -12.73
C SER A 170 -0.99 0.02 -12.05
N GLN A 171 0.18 -0.48 -12.45
CA GLN A 171 1.46 0.06 -11.99
C GLN A 171 1.66 1.50 -12.48
N CYS A 172 1.31 1.81 -13.74
CA CYS A 172 1.37 3.18 -14.25
C CYS A 172 0.40 4.13 -13.53
N LEU A 173 -0.78 3.63 -13.13
CA LEU A 173 -1.73 4.37 -12.29
C LEU A 173 -1.14 4.70 -10.92
N ILE A 174 -0.41 3.77 -10.29
CA ILE A 174 0.32 4.04 -9.02
C ILE A 174 1.35 5.15 -9.23
N VAL A 175 2.14 5.09 -10.31
CA VAL A 175 3.10 6.15 -10.67
C VAL A 175 2.39 7.49 -10.83
N CYS A 176 1.24 7.51 -11.51
CA CYS A 176 0.43 8.72 -11.67
C CYS A 176 -0.04 9.28 -10.31
N MET A 177 -0.59 8.44 -9.44
CA MET A 177 -1.04 8.85 -8.10
C MET A 177 0.10 9.43 -7.26
N MET A 178 1.27 8.77 -7.29
CA MET A 178 2.47 9.23 -6.60
C MET A 178 2.96 10.59 -7.10
N ASN A 179 2.80 10.87 -8.39
CA ASN A 179 3.17 12.13 -9.03
C ASN A 179 2.02 13.15 -9.10
N LYS A 180 0.87 12.88 -8.46
CA LYS A 180 -0.33 13.73 -8.52
C LYS A 180 -0.71 14.10 -9.96
N CYS A 181 -0.56 13.15 -10.87
CA CYS A 181 -0.75 13.35 -12.30
C CYS A 181 -2.24 13.49 -12.66
N ARG A 182 -2.51 14.09 -13.83
CA ARG A 182 -3.88 14.29 -14.35
C ARG A 182 -4.24 13.36 -15.49
N SER A 183 -3.28 12.77 -16.18
CA SER A 183 -3.45 11.69 -17.18
C SER A 183 -2.11 11.01 -17.43
N PHE A 184 -2.09 9.84 -18.07
CA PHE A 184 -0.83 9.16 -18.38
C PHE A 184 -0.84 8.51 -19.75
N ASN A 185 0.34 8.29 -20.31
CA ASN A 185 0.60 7.48 -21.49
C ASN A 185 1.26 6.19 -21.02
N PHE A 186 0.86 5.05 -21.58
CA PHE A 186 1.48 3.77 -21.27
C PHE A 186 1.83 3.02 -22.56
N ASP A 187 3.07 2.56 -22.64
CA ASP A 187 3.55 1.65 -23.66
C ASP A 187 3.66 0.24 -23.06
N LYS A 188 2.80 -0.66 -23.53
CA LYS A 188 2.72 -2.03 -23.04
C LYS A 188 3.90 -2.89 -23.50
N LEU A 189 4.47 -2.60 -24.67
CA LEU A 189 5.55 -3.40 -25.24
C LEU A 189 6.89 -3.03 -24.60
N GLU A 190 7.16 -1.74 -24.51
CA GLU A 190 8.40 -1.20 -23.93
C GLU A 190 8.33 -1.06 -22.41
N LYS A 191 7.16 -1.30 -21.80
CA LYS A 191 6.91 -1.21 -20.35
C LYS A 191 7.24 0.18 -19.80
N ILE A 192 6.81 1.22 -20.50
CA ILE A 192 7.08 2.62 -20.19
C ILE A 192 5.80 3.31 -19.73
N CYS A 193 5.87 3.99 -18.58
CA CYS A 193 4.83 4.87 -18.10
C CYS A 193 5.29 6.33 -18.20
N GLU A 194 4.49 7.19 -18.82
CA GLU A 194 4.71 8.64 -18.86
C GLU A 194 3.51 9.34 -18.23
N VAL A 195 3.73 10.03 -17.12
CA VAL A 195 2.64 10.70 -16.38
C VAL A 195 2.60 12.18 -16.74
N ASN A 196 1.39 12.72 -16.93
CA ASN A 196 1.16 14.08 -17.40
C ASN A 196 0.48 14.92 -16.31
N ASN A 197 0.77 16.22 -16.29
CA ASN A 197 0.17 17.17 -15.33
C ASN A 197 -1.15 17.81 -15.80
N VAL A 198 -1.60 17.55 -17.03
CA VAL A 198 -2.84 18.06 -17.63
C VAL A 198 -3.52 16.95 -18.42
N THR A 199 -4.78 17.16 -18.84
CA THR A 199 -5.52 16.21 -19.70
C THR A 199 -5.67 16.70 -21.15
N ARG A 200 -6.07 15.79 -22.04
CA ARG A 200 -6.46 16.15 -23.42
C ARG A 200 -7.63 17.14 -23.50
N ASP A 201 -8.52 17.16 -22.50
CA ASP A 201 -9.66 18.08 -22.49
C ASP A 201 -9.17 19.53 -22.30
N GLU A 202 -8.06 19.69 -21.57
CA GLU A 202 -7.38 20.97 -21.37
C GLU A 202 -6.49 21.34 -22.57
N TYR A 203 -5.80 20.35 -23.15
CA TYR A 203 -4.86 20.53 -24.26
C TYR A 203 -5.13 19.54 -25.42
N PRO A 204 -6.23 19.73 -26.17
CA PRO A 204 -6.66 18.76 -27.19
C PRO A 204 -5.71 18.66 -28.37
N ARG A 205 -4.95 19.72 -28.67
CA ARG A 205 -3.97 19.75 -29.77
C ARG A 205 -2.69 18.97 -29.47
N ASP A 206 -2.45 18.67 -28.19
CA ASP A 206 -1.23 17.98 -27.76
C ASP A 206 -1.43 16.46 -27.66
N LEU A 207 -2.65 15.95 -27.94
CA LEU A 207 -2.86 14.53 -28.15
C LEU A 207 -2.36 14.16 -29.55
N SER A 208 -1.17 13.57 -29.61
CA SER A 208 -0.44 13.30 -30.86
C SER A 208 -0.23 11.80 -31.08
N ALA A 209 0.03 11.44 -32.34
CA ALA A 209 0.42 10.08 -32.68
C ALA A 209 1.77 9.73 -32.04
N LYS A 210 1.81 8.61 -31.31
CA LYS A 210 3.02 8.07 -30.70
C LYS A 210 2.92 6.54 -30.73
N PRO A 211 3.61 5.87 -31.67
CA PRO A 211 3.56 4.41 -31.80
C PRO A 211 3.89 3.69 -30.50
N GLY A 212 3.17 2.61 -30.19
CA GLY A 212 3.35 1.80 -28.98
C GLY A 212 2.62 2.34 -27.74
N PHE A 213 2.37 3.65 -27.68
CA PHE A 213 1.72 4.29 -26.55
C PHE A 213 0.19 4.31 -26.67
N GLN A 214 -0.45 4.23 -25.52
CA GLN A 214 -1.88 4.48 -25.34
C GLN A 214 -2.10 5.56 -24.29
N TYR A 215 -2.96 6.53 -24.59
CA TYR A 215 -3.34 7.60 -23.69
C TYR A 215 -4.52 7.19 -22.78
N TYR A 216 -4.41 7.50 -21.49
CA TYR A 216 -5.40 7.22 -20.46
C TYR A 216 -5.93 8.52 -19.85
N HIS A 217 -7.21 8.81 -20.08
CA HIS A 217 -7.89 10.03 -19.62
C HIS A 217 -8.63 9.79 -18.31
N PRO A 218 -8.68 10.76 -17.37
CA PRO A 218 -9.47 10.57 -16.16
C PRO A 218 -10.97 10.43 -16.48
N MET A 219 -11.67 9.41 -16.02
CA MET A 219 -13.11 9.29 -16.29
C MET A 219 -13.85 10.18 -15.28
N LYS A 220 -14.82 10.95 -15.78
CA LYS A 220 -15.60 11.85 -14.94
C LYS A 220 -16.33 11.02 -13.89
N GLN A 221 -16.26 11.45 -12.62
CA GLN A 221 -17.04 10.83 -11.54
C GLN A 221 -18.51 10.69 -11.97
N PRO A 222 -19.21 9.61 -11.61
CA PRO A 222 -20.67 9.65 -11.63
C PRO A 222 -21.10 10.79 -10.71
N ILE A 223 -21.84 11.75 -11.26
CA ILE A 223 -22.53 12.76 -10.46
C ILE A 223 -23.41 12.00 -9.49
N VAL A 224 -23.09 12.03 -8.20
CA VAL A 224 -24.04 11.66 -7.15
C VAL A 224 -25.13 12.73 -7.22
N VAL A 225 -26.20 12.42 -7.96
CA VAL A 225 -27.44 13.18 -7.83
C VAL A 225 -27.94 12.84 -6.43
N ASN A 226 -27.67 13.72 -5.47
CA ASN A 226 -28.42 13.74 -4.22
C ASN A 226 -29.90 13.81 -4.60
N LYS A 227 -30.62 12.71 -4.40
CA LYS A 227 -32.06 12.77 -4.29
C LYS A 227 -32.37 13.25 -2.88
N ASP A 228 -32.37 14.57 -2.72
CA ASP A 228 -33.27 15.19 -1.75
C ASP A 228 -34.70 15.13 -2.32
N HIS A 229 -35.66 14.99 -1.41
CA HIS A 229 -37.12 14.88 -1.56
C HIS A 229 -37.61 13.44 -1.81
N ASN A 230 -38.37 12.82 -0.90
CA ASN A 230 -39.54 13.36 -0.17
C ASN A 230 -39.75 12.62 1.16
#